data_AF-A0A1B7HMG7-F1
#
_entry.id   AF-A0A1B7HMG7-F1
#
_cell.length_a   1.000
_cell.length_b   1.000
_cell.length_c   1.000
_cell.angle_alpha   90.00
_cell.angle_beta   90.00
_cell.angle_gamma   90.00
#
_symmetry.space_group_name_H-M   'P 1'
#
loop_
_entity.id
_entity.type
_entity.pdbx_description
1 polymer ?
#
loop_
_entity_poly.entity_id
_entity_poly.type
_entity_poly.pdbx_seq_one_letter_code
_entity_poly.pdbx_strand_id
1 'polypeptide(L)'
;MGEIKTKRESRRLSSTLIDTGLELVAKRSEIEGVSKDTAKRHAAAIRGVVHALGGTRSRVIKPGSWVALYARSDSTSTVISNMKFAAVIFEWAGCQQYEDSKFYSDIAIAIRTALAVRG
;
A
#
# COMPACT_ATOMS: atom_id res chain seq x y z
N MET A 1 20.47 6.70 -21.79
CA MET A 1 19.65 6.14 -20.70
C MET A 1 18.85 7.27 -20.10
N GLY A 2 17.54 7.27 -20.27
CA GLY A 2 16.67 8.35 -19.79
C GLY A 2 16.19 8.05 -18.38
N GLU A 3 16.60 8.85 -17.41
CA GLU A 3 15.97 8.91 -16.10
C GLU A 3 14.49 9.30 -16.30
N ILE A 4 13.57 8.46 -15.81
CA ILE A 4 12.14 8.80 -15.80
C ILE A 4 11.97 9.94 -14.79
N LYS A 5 11.99 11.18 -15.29
CA LYS A 5 11.72 12.38 -14.50
C LYS A 5 10.23 12.44 -14.18
N THR A 6 9.85 12.05 -12.97
CA THR A 6 8.59 12.47 -12.36
C THR A 6 8.70 13.97 -12.06
N LYS A 7 8.30 14.78 -13.04
CA LYS A 7 8.32 16.24 -12.97
C LYS A 7 7.51 16.74 -11.78
N ARG A 8 8.12 17.71 -11.11
CA ARG A 8 7.75 18.49 -9.92
C ARG A 8 6.52 19.42 -10.11
N GLU A 9 5.55 19.08 -10.96
CA GLU A 9 4.46 19.96 -11.41
C GLU A 9 3.03 19.39 -11.20
N SER A 10 2.72 18.85 -10.02
CA SER A 10 1.32 18.51 -9.68
C SER A 10 1.02 18.61 -8.17
N ARG A 11 1.30 19.77 -7.57
CA ARG A 11 0.93 20.06 -6.17
C ARG A 11 -0.58 20.21 -5.91
N ARG A 12 -1.48 19.88 -6.86
CA ARG A 12 -2.94 19.96 -6.68
C ARG A 12 -3.71 19.10 -7.69
N LEU A 13 -3.61 17.79 -7.52
CA LEU A 13 -4.65 16.78 -7.77
C LEU A 13 -4.18 15.58 -6.94
N SER A 14 -4.63 15.48 -5.69
CA SER A 14 -4.22 14.40 -4.80
C SER A 14 -4.73 13.07 -5.34
N SER A 15 -3.94 12.43 -6.20
CA SER A 15 -3.90 10.98 -6.32
C SER A 15 -3.83 10.45 -4.90
N THR A 16 -4.90 9.81 -4.45
CA THR A 16 -4.92 9.22 -3.12
C THR A 16 -3.91 8.08 -3.12
N LEU A 17 -3.31 7.74 -1.97
CA LEU A 17 -2.43 6.56 -1.89
C LEU A 17 -3.15 5.26 -2.27
N ILE A 18 -4.47 5.30 -2.35
CA ILE A 18 -5.32 4.25 -2.89
C ILE A 18 -5.12 4.14 -4.40
N ASP A 19 -5.19 5.25 -5.14
CA ASP A 19 -4.96 5.27 -6.59
C ASP A 19 -3.53 4.81 -6.90
N THR A 20 -2.55 5.33 -6.17
CA THR A 20 -1.15 4.86 -6.25
C THR A 20 -1.05 3.36 -5.96
N GLY A 21 -1.73 2.87 -4.92
CA GLY A 21 -1.75 1.45 -4.58
C GLY A 21 -2.36 0.58 -5.69
N LEU A 22 -3.41 1.05 -6.37
CA LEU A 22 -4.04 0.36 -7.50
C LEU A 22 -3.12 0.34 -8.73
N GLU A 23 -2.42 1.44 -9.03
CA GLU A 23 -1.41 1.49 -10.08
C GLU A 23 -0.26 0.52 -9.80
N LEU A 24 0.21 0.44 -8.56
CA LEU A 24 1.26 -0.51 -8.16
C LEU A 24 0.82 -1.96 -8.34
N VAL A 25 -0.44 -2.30 -8.05
CA VAL A 25 -0.99 -3.63 -8.32
C VAL A 25 -0.95 -3.94 -9.82
N ALA A 26 -1.36 -3.00 -10.67
CA ALA A 26 -1.34 -3.18 -12.12
C ALA A 26 0.09 -3.38 -12.64
N LYS A 27 1.03 -2.51 -12.25
CA LYS A 27 2.45 -2.59 -12.63
C LYS A 27 3.09 -3.91 -12.20
N ARG A 28 2.83 -4.33 -10.95
CA ARG A 28 3.33 -5.61 -10.45
C ARG A 28 2.78 -6.77 -11.27
N SER A 29 1.50 -6.73 -11.65
CA SER A 29 0.87 -7.76 -12.47
C SER A 29 1.52 -7.88 -13.85
N GLU A 30 1.89 -6.76 -14.45
CA GLU A 30 2.57 -6.71 -15.75
C GLU A 30 4.01 -7.23 -15.66
N ILE A 31 4.74 -6.83 -14.62
CA ILE A 31 6.17 -7.16 -14.45
C ILE A 31 6.38 -8.61 -13.99
N GLU A 32 5.62 -9.08 -13.00
CA GLU A 32 5.81 -10.40 -12.39
C GLU A 32 4.86 -11.46 -12.97
N GLY A 33 3.99 -11.10 -13.93
CA GLY A 33 3.03 -12.04 -14.52
C GLY A 33 1.98 -12.55 -13.53
N VAL A 34 1.60 -11.73 -12.54
CA VAL A 34 0.58 -12.10 -11.54
C VAL A 34 -0.75 -12.37 -12.25
N SER A 35 -1.45 -13.45 -11.87
CA SER A 35 -2.73 -13.79 -12.48
C SER A 35 -3.79 -12.70 -12.26
N LYS A 36 -4.71 -12.54 -13.22
CA LYS A 36 -5.79 -11.53 -13.15
C LYS A 36 -6.61 -11.64 -11.85
N ASP A 37 -6.86 -12.86 -11.38
CA ASP A 37 -7.61 -13.08 -10.14
C ASP A 37 -6.83 -12.68 -8.90
N THR A 38 -5.51 -12.90 -8.89
CA THR A 38 -4.64 -12.44 -7.81
C THR A 38 -4.53 -10.92 -7.81
N ALA A 39 -4.38 -10.29 -8.98
CA ALA A 39 -4.39 -8.84 -9.12
C ALA A 39 -5.72 -8.22 -8.64
N LYS A 40 -6.87 -8.84 -8.96
CA LYS A 40 -8.19 -8.44 -8.43
C LYS A 40 -8.24 -8.50 -6.90
N ARG A 41 -7.69 -9.56 -6.29
CA ARG A 41 -7.62 -9.69 -4.83
C ARG A 41 -6.73 -8.61 -4.20
N HIS A 42 -5.56 -8.33 -4.78
CA HIS A 42 -4.70 -7.25 -4.30
C HIS A 42 -5.37 -5.88 -4.43
N ALA A 43 -6.05 -5.60 -5.55
CA ALA A 43 -6.79 -4.37 -5.72
C ALA A 43 -7.96 -4.23 -4.72
N ALA A 44 -8.66 -5.33 -4.43
CA ALA A 44 -9.70 -5.36 -3.40
C ALA A 44 -9.10 -5.09 -2.00
N ALA A 45 -7.93 -5.66 -1.70
CA ALA A 45 -7.24 -5.42 -0.44
C ALA A 45 -6.83 -3.95 -0.25
N ILE A 46 -6.28 -3.30 -1.28
CA ILE A 46 -5.95 -1.86 -1.26
C ILE A 46 -7.20 -1.03 -0.96
N ARG A 47 -8.32 -1.31 -1.61
CA ARG A 47 -9.61 -0.65 -1.32
C ARG A 47 -10.11 -0.95 0.09
N GLY A 48 -9.89 -2.17 0.58
CA GLY A 48 -10.28 -2.59 1.93
C GLY A 48 -9.50 -1.90 3.07
N VAL A 49 -8.36 -1.26 2.77
CA VAL A 49 -7.57 -0.48 3.74
C VAL A 49 -7.63 1.04 3.48
N VAL A 50 -8.62 1.50 2.70
CA VAL A 50 -8.85 2.90 2.34
C VAL A 50 -8.76 3.86 3.54
N HIS A 51 -9.29 3.49 4.70
CA HIS A 51 -9.28 4.36 5.88
C HIS A 51 -7.88 4.66 6.43
N ALA A 52 -6.93 3.72 6.29
CA ALA A 52 -5.53 3.98 6.66
C ALA A 52 -4.77 4.72 5.56
N LEU A 53 -5.05 4.41 4.29
CA LEU A 53 -4.39 5.03 3.13
C LEU A 53 -4.86 6.45 2.84
N GLY A 54 -6.10 6.80 3.20
CA GLY A 54 -6.63 8.17 3.10
C GLY A 54 -6.07 9.13 4.14
N GLY A 55 -5.18 8.67 5.03
CA GLY A 55 -4.48 9.51 6.00
C GLY A 55 -3.36 10.35 5.37
N THR A 56 -2.78 11.24 6.17
CA THR A 56 -1.59 12.01 5.75
C THR A 56 -0.38 11.10 5.56
N ARG A 57 0.56 11.50 4.69
CA ARG A 57 1.82 10.75 4.41
C ARG A 57 2.55 10.32 5.69
N SER A 58 2.58 11.18 6.71
CA SER A 58 3.20 10.92 8.02
C SER A 58 2.41 9.96 8.92
N ARG A 59 1.12 9.78 8.67
CA ARG A 59 0.24 8.88 9.42
C ARG A 59 0.32 7.45 8.90
N VAL A 60 0.41 7.26 7.59
CA VAL A 60 0.42 5.92 6.96
C VAL A 60 1.71 5.14 7.24
N ILE A 61 2.81 5.82 7.56
CA ILE A 61 4.07 5.17 8.01
C ILE A 61 4.10 4.87 9.52
N LYS A 62 3.01 5.14 10.25
CA LYS A 62 2.93 4.84 11.68
C LYS A 62 2.15 3.54 11.90
N PRO A 63 2.72 2.53 12.59
CA PRO A 63 2.02 1.28 12.89
C PRO A 63 0.67 1.49 13.57
N GLY A 64 0.56 2.45 14.49
CA GLY A 64 -0.68 2.75 15.23
C GLY A 64 -1.90 3.08 14.33
N SER A 65 -1.67 3.66 13.15
CA SER A 65 -2.72 3.94 12.17
C SER A 65 -3.33 2.66 11.59
N TRP A 66 -2.51 1.62 11.45
CA TRP A 66 -2.89 0.31 10.94
C TRP A 66 -3.49 -0.57 12.02
N VAL A 67 -2.97 -0.50 13.26
CA VAL A 67 -3.56 -1.15 14.44
C VAL A 67 -5.03 -0.75 14.61
N ALA A 68 -5.33 0.54 14.42
CA ALA A 68 -6.69 1.07 14.54
C ALA A 68 -7.70 0.42 13.57
N LEU A 69 -7.27 -0.12 12.43
CA LEU A 69 -8.17 -0.76 11.46
C LEU A 69 -8.81 -2.04 12.03
N TYR A 70 -8.00 -2.90 12.66
CA TYR A 70 -8.49 -4.17 13.19
C TYR A 70 -8.96 -4.06 14.64
N ALA A 71 -8.56 -3.01 15.37
CA ALA A 71 -9.01 -2.79 16.74
C ALA A 71 -10.48 -2.32 16.81
N ARG A 72 -11.02 -1.80 15.70
CA ARG A 72 -12.37 -1.23 15.61
C ARG A 72 -13.34 -2.06 14.74
N SER A 73 -12.91 -3.21 14.25
CA SER A 73 -13.64 -3.98 13.24
C SER A 73 -14.01 -5.38 13.72
N ASP A 74 -15.31 -5.68 13.73
CA ASP A 74 -15.88 -7.01 14.03
C ASP A 74 -15.38 -8.07 13.04
N SER A 75 -15.14 -7.68 11.78
CA SER A 75 -14.57 -8.54 10.72
C SER A 75 -13.05 -8.52 10.70
N THR A 76 -12.42 -8.79 11.84
CA THR A 76 -10.97 -8.62 12.00
C THR A 76 -10.13 -9.43 11.01
N SER A 77 -10.51 -10.68 10.71
CA SER A 77 -9.73 -11.57 9.82
C SER A 77 -9.62 -11.02 8.39
N THR A 78 -10.69 -10.44 7.85
CA THR A 78 -10.70 -9.79 6.54
C THR A 78 -9.79 -8.55 6.51
N VAL A 79 -9.85 -7.71 7.54
CA VAL A 79 -8.98 -6.53 7.66
C VAL A 79 -7.51 -6.94 7.73
N ILE A 80 -7.18 -7.95 8.53
CA ILE A 80 -5.82 -8.49 8.63
C ILE A 80 -5.33 -9.03 7.28
N SER A 81 -6.18 -9.77 6.57
CA SER A 81 -5.86 -10.29 5.23
C SER A 81 -5.58 -9.16 4.25
N ASN A 82 -6.43 -8.12 4.23
CA ASN A 82 -6.24 -6.96 3.39
C ASN A 82 -4.94 -6.21 3.71
N MET A 83 -4.62 -6.07 5.00
CA MET A 83 -3.34 -5.48 5.45
C MET A 83 -2.15 -6.30 4.96
N LYS A 84 -2.18 -7.63 5.08
CA LYS A 84 -1.10 -8.50 4.58
C LYS A 84 -0.88 -8.31 3.08
N PHE A 85 -1.95 -8.29 2.28
CA PHE A 85 -1.83 -8.06 0.84
C PHE A 85 -1.32 -6.65 0.50
N ALA A 86 -1.81 -5.61 1.20
CA ALA A 86 -1.32 -4.26 1.01
C ALA A 86 0.18 -4.14 1.33
N ALA A 87 0.65 -4.76 2.42
CA ALA A 87 2.07 -4.80 2.78
C ALA A 87 2.92 -5.40 1.66
N VAL A 88 2.48 -6.51 1.05
CA VAL A 88 3.19 -7.15 -0.07
C VAL A 88 3.32 -6.20 -1.27
N ILE A 89 2.28 -5.44 -1.60
CA ILE A 89 2.33 -4.48 -2.71
C ILE A 89 3.30 -3.32 -2.44
N PHE A 90 3.24 -2.74 -1.24
CA PHE A 90 4.12 -1.63 -0.88
C PHE A 90 5.58 -2.08 -0.67
N GLU A 91 5.80 -3.29 -0.18
CA GLU A 91 7.14 -3.87 -0.08
C GLU A 91 7.75 -4.11 -1.46
N TRP A 92 6.97 -4.72 -2.37
CA TRP A 92 7.39 -4.88 -3.76
C TRP A 92 7.75 -3.53 -4.40
N ALA A 93 6.91 -2.52 -4.22
CA ALA A 93 7.14 -1.18 -4.73
C ALA A 93 8.36 -0.51 -4.11
N GLY A 94 8.65 -0.81 -2.85
CA GLY A 94 9.81 -0.34 -2.11
C GLY A 94 11.14 -0.93 -2.59
N CYS A 95 11.11 -2.11 -3.22
CA CYS A 95 12.26 -2.73 -3.88
C CYS A 95 12.50 -2.21 -5.31
N GLN A 96 11.58 -1.42 -5.86
CA GLN A 96 11.73 -0.85 -7.21
C GLN A 96 12.53 0.47 -7.17
N GLN A 97 13.07 0.87 -8.32
CA GLN A 97 13.79 2.14 -8.48
C GLN A 97 12.84 3.34 -8.68
N TYR A 98 11.77 3.41 -7.88
CA TYR A 98 10.86 4.56 -7.86
C TYR A 98 11.42 5.68 -6.97
N GLU A 99 11.08 6.94 -7.29
CA GLU A 99 11.41 8.11 -6.45
C GLU A 99 10.88 7.94 -5.01
N ASP A 100 9.68 7.39 -4.87
CA ASP A 100 9.02 7.13 -3.59
C ASP A 100 9.30 5.73 -2.99
N SER A 101 10.28 4.99 -3.51
CA SER A 101 10.58 3.60 -3.08
C SER A 101 10.72 3.48 -1.55
N LYS A 102 11.55 4.33 -0.94
CA LYS A 102 11.72 4.37 0.52
C LYS A 102 10.39 4.56 1.26
N PHE A 103 9.53 5.44 0.75
CA PHE A 103 8.25 5.70 1.38
C PHE A 103 7.34 4.47 1.31
N TYR A 104 7.27 3.76 0.19
CA TYR A 104 6.52 2.50 0.11
C TYR A 104 7.07 1.43 1.05
N SER A 105 8.41 1.30 1.17
CA SER A 105 9.03 0.43 2.17
C SER A 105 8.61 0.78 3.59
N ASP A 106 8.60 2.07 3.94
CA ASP A 106 8.19 2.54 5.27
C ASP A 106 6.71 2.21 5.56
N ILE A 107 5.83 2.25 4.54
CA ILE A 107 4.43 1.79 4.66
C ILE A 107 4.38 0.28 4.96
N ALA A 108 5.10 -0.52 4.16
CA ALA A 108 5.10 -1.97 4.33
C ALA A 108 5.60 -2.38 5.72
N ILE A 109 6.66 -1.74 6.20
CA ILE A 109 7.19 -1.92 7.55
C ILE A 109 6.11 -1.57 8.58
N ALA A 110 5.45 -0.42 8.45
CA ALA A 110 4.40 0.00 9.39
C ALA A 110 3.26 -1.01 9.48
N ILE A 111 2.82 -1.56 8.34
CA ILE A 111 1.78 -2.60 8.31
C ILE A 111 2.27 -3.88 8.98
N ARG A 112 3.48 -4.35 8.65
CA ARG A 112 4.05 -5.57 9.22
C ARG A 112 4.25 -5.46 10.74
N THR A 113 4.72 -4.32 11.23
CA THR A 113 4.81 -4.03 12.66
C THR A 113 3.43 -4.06 13.32
N ALA A 114 2.41 -3.44 12.71
CA ALA A 114 1.06 -3.49 13.26
C ALA A 114 0.51 -4.93 13.33
N LEU A 115 0.77 -5.75 12.31
CA LEU A 115 0.36 -7.15 12.30
C LEU A 115 1.08 -7.99 13.37
N ALA A 116 2.36 -7.69 13.65
CA ALA A 116 3.15 -8.39 14.66
C ALA A 116 2.67 -8.14 16.10
N VAL A 117 2.10 -6.97 16.40
CA VAL A 117 1.57 -6.63 17.74
C VAL A 117 0.37 -7.51 18.13
N ARG A 118 -0.31 -8.13 17.15
CA ARG A 118 -1.43 -9.06 17.39
C ARG A 118 -1.01 -10.53 17.36
N GLY A 119 0.25 -10.81 17.01
CA GLY A 119 0.82 -12.16 16.92
C GLY A 119 1.09 -12.80 18.27
#